data_AF-A0AB39ZNK4-F1
#
_entry.id   AF-A0AB39ZNK4-F1
#
_cell.length_a   1.000
_cell.length_b   1.000
_cell.length_c   1.000
_cell.angle_alpha   90.00
_cell.angle_beta   90.00
_cell.angle_gamma   90.00
#
_symmetry.space_group_name_H-M   'P 1'
#
loop_
_entity.id
_entity.type
_entity.pdbx_description
1 polymer ?
#
loop_
_entity_poly.entity_id
_entity_poly.type
_entity_poly.pdbx_seq_one_letter_code
_entity_poly.pdbx_strand_id
1 'polypeptide(L)'
;MTNGDCFVVLPENCAEGTLIIGRNAEDEKNINVASEVCFYDIGEVLEGKTDGGAAVETSGDVVRIILQKPQPGLWGGDFGANERVAVGLTWAAGENEAKDSDCLLGTDIVRLTLAVAKDVDDAVDRIGALVASHGHDNSKLNFIACDAAAAWFVSCSGKVWAAEKLEASFMRLPSGGLAVTTVVNKSSEGLDEAASFAAAHDAEAQAPAEDWCGPKPAGDGTYTQHDMFETLRAASNASSSRAATVSVLSGKGISCHWFTGTPNAAESVFKPFVFAPKPRISPLTQVQVDADLTLLHKLHSQRKPAALEHLRSLERSCVDELNNYFSLQDHASDELDELLKDCVEAEVKFYR
;
A
#
# COMPACT_ATOMS: atom_id res chain seq x y z
N MET A 1 1.80 14.90 -8.54
CA MET A 1 2.81 14.14 -7.79
C MET A 1 2.03 13.37 -6.77
N THR A 2 2.19 12.05 -6.76
CA THR A 2 1.58 11.19 -5.74
C THR A 2 2.58 11.08 -4.60
N ASN A 3 2.13 11.15 -3.36
CA ASN A 3 2.99 10.95 -2.19
C ASN A 3 2.33 9.94 -1.24
N GLY A 4 3.13 9.29 -0.40
CA GLY A 4 2.65 8.38 0.63
C GLY A 4 3.52 8.50 1.88
N ASP A 5 2.93 8.97 2.98
CA ASP A 5 3.60 8.96 4.27
C ASP A 5 3.55 7.53 4.83
N CYS A 6 4.71 6.87 4.86
CA CYS A 6 4.81 5.45 5.12
C CYS A 6 5.59 5.18 6.40
N PHE A 7 5.17 4.15 7.12
CA PHE A 7 5.77 3.68 8.36
C PHE A 7 5.99 2.18 8.24
N VAL A 8 7.15 1.69 8.64
CA VAL A 8 7.46 0.27 8.63
C VAL A 8 8.10 -0.14 9.94
N VAL A 9 7.72 -1.31 10.43
CA VAL A 9 8.22 -1.92 11.66
C VAL A 9 8.59 -3.37 11.33
N LEU A 10 9.87 -3.71 11.53
CA LEU A 10 10.40 -5.03 11.24
C LEU A 10 10.05 -6.04 12.36
N PRO A 11 10.09 -7.36 12.06
CA PRO A 11 9.65 -8.42 12.96
C PRO A 11 10.15 -8.37 14.40
N GLU A 12 11.39 -7.94 14.63
CA GLU A 12 11.97 -7.85 15.97
C GLU A 12 11.26 -6.87 16.91
N ASN A 13 10.51 -5.91 16.37
CA ASN A 13 9.74 -4.94 17.14
C ASN A 13 8.25 -5.31 17.26
N CYS A 14 7.77 -6.24 16.45
CA CYS A 14 6.36 -6.53 16.32
C CYS A 14 5.93 -7.76 17.12
N ALA A 15 4.70 -7.70 17.61
CA ALA A 15 4.04 -8.86 18.18
C ALA A 15 3.99 -10.01 17.15
N GLU A 16 4.14 -11.23 17.65
CA GLU A 16 4.13 -12.47 16.85
C GLU A 16 5.19 -12.54 15.73
N GLY A 17 6.22 -11.67 15.76
CA GLY A 17 7.28 -11.65 14.75
C GLY A 17 6.79 -11.34 13.34
N THR A 18 5.75 -10.51 13.23
CA THR A 18 5.18 -10.04 11.95
C THR A 18 5.91 -8.79 11.43
N LEU A 19 5.88 -8.53 10.14
CA LEU A 19 6.27 -7.21 9.61
C LEU A 19 5.02 -6.35 9.43
N ILE A 20 5.04 -5.11 9.92
CA ILE A 20 3.91 -4.19 9.78
C ILE A 20 4.33 -2.98 8.94
N ILE A 21 3.62 -2.75 7.83
CA ILE A 21 3.73 -1.53 7.03
C ILE A 21 2.42 -0.77 7.03
N GLY A 22 2.48 0.53 7.33
CA GLY A 22 1.38 1.47 7.23
C GLY A 22 1.67 2.58 6.22
N ARG A 23 0.64 3.07 5.52
CA ARG A 23 0.75 4.17 4.56
C ARG A 23 -0.49 5.05 4.61
N ASN A 24 -0.29 6.36 4.74
CA ASN A 24 -1.28 7.38 4.39
C ASN A 24 -1.03 7.82 2.94
N ALA A 25 -1.99 7.60 2.05
CA ALA A 25 -1.94 8.14 0.70
C ALA A 25 -2.18 9.64 0.72
N GLU A 26 -1.27 10.43 0.16
CA GLU A 26 -1.30 11.90 0.21
C GLU A 26 -1.34 12.53 -1.18
N ASP A 27 -2.36 13.37 -1.41
CA ASP A 27 -2.45 14.22 -2.59
C ASP A 27 -3.39 15.42 -2.31
N GLU A 28 -2.79 16.59 -2.06
CA GLU A 28 -3.50 17.84 -1.78
C GLU A 28 -4.42 18.29 -2.93
N LYS A 29 -4.08 17.95 -4.17
CA LYS A 29 -4.84 18.41 -5.35
C LYS A 29 -6.08 17.57 -5.59
N ASN A 30 -6.05 16.30 -5.15
CA ASN A 30 -7.09 15.32 -5.42
C ASN A 30 -7.83 14.89 -4.16
N ILE A 31 -7.83 15.69 -3.09
CA ILE A 31 -8.49 15.33 -1.82
C ILE A 31 -9.97 14.92 -1.96
N ASN A 32 -10.69 15.52 -2.92
CA ASN A 32 -12.10 15.22 -3.20
C ASN A 32 -12.32 14.11 -4.23
N VAL A 33 -11.25 13.50 -4.74
CA VAL A 33 -11.32 12.36 -5.65
C VAL A 33 -11.42 11.09 -4.81
N ALA A 34 -12.34 10.19 -5.15
CA ALA A 34 -12.46 8.92 -4.45
C ALA A 34 -11.22 8.04 -4.63
N SER A 35 -10.85 7.30 -3.60
CA SER A 35 -10.00 6.11 -3.71
C SER A 35 -10.89 4.87 -3.85
N GLU A 36 -10.33 3.79 -4.41
CA GLU A 36 -11.03 2.51 -4.51
C GLU A 36 -10.23 1.40 -3.84
N VAL A 37 -10.94 0.40 -3.31
CA VAL A 37 -10.34 -0.87 -2.87
C VAL A 37 -10.89 -1.97 -3.76
N CYS A 38 -10.00 -2.63 -4.49
CA CYS A 38 -10.34 -3.64 -5.51
C CYS A 38 -9.56 -4.93 -5.25
N PHE A 39 -10.27 -6.05 -5.27
CA PHE A 39 -9.70 -7.40 -5.23
C PHE A 39 -9.85 -8.01 -6.63
N TYR A 40 -8.83 -8.75 -7.04
CA TYR A 40 -8.79 -9.43 -8.32
C TYR A 40 -8.36 -10.88 -8.11
N ASP A 41 -9.16 -11.83 -8.59
CA ASP A 41 -8.80 -13.25 -8.60
C ASP A 41 -7.80 -13.55 -9.74
N ILE A 42 -7.19 -14.73 -9.74
CA ILE A 42 -6.12 -15.15 -10.67
C ILE A 42 -6.49 -14.86 -12.14
N GLY A 43 -7.75 -15.13 -12.52
CA GLY A 43 -8.23 -14.91 -13.89
C GLY A 43 -8.42 -13.45 -14.28
N GLU A 44 -8.52 -12.54 -13.31
CA GLU A 44 -8.89 -11.14 -13.49
C GLU A 44 -7.69 -10.19 -13.31
N VAL A 45 -6.64 -10.65 -12.61
CA VAL A 45 -5.48 -9.84 -12.21
C VAL A 45 -4.81 -9.13 -13.39
N LEU A 46 -4.76 -9.75 -14.57
CA LEU A 46 -4.12 -9.18 -15.76
C LEU A 46 -5.12 -8.71 -16.82
N GLU A 47 -6.43 -8.76 -16.55
CA GLU A 47 -7.44 -8.26 -17.49
C GLU A 47 -7.38 -6.73 -17.63
N GLY A 48 -7.61 -6.24 -18.84
CA GLY A 48 -7.60 -4.81 -19.17
C GLY A 48 -6.32 -4.35 -19.85
N LYS A 49 -6.03 -3.05 -19.74
CA LYS A 49 -4.87 -2.40 -20.36
C LYS A 49 -4.21 -1.51 -19.29
N THR A 50 -2.89 -1.52 -19.25
CA THR A 50 -2.09 -0.60 -18.44
C THR A 50 -2.42 0.86 -18.79
N ASP A 51 -2.38 1.74 -17.80
CA ASP A 51 -2.66 3.17 -17.99
C ASP A 51 -1.54 3.87 -18.79
N GLY A 52 -0.29 3.42 -18.62
CA GLY A 52 0.84 3.90 -19.42
C GLY A 52 0.85 3.37 -20.86
N GLY A 53 0.08 2.31 -21.13
CA GLY A 53 -0.14 1.77 -22.46
C GLY A 53 0.83 0.69 -22.92
N ALA A 54 1.90 0.40 -22.17
CA ALA A 54 2.80 -0.71 -22.47
C ALA A 54 2.09 -2.08 -22.36
N ALA A 55 2.30 -2.92 -23.36
CA ALA A 55 1.91 -4.33 -23.30
C ALA A 55 3.01 -5.15 -22.62
N VAL A 56 2.70 -5.72 -21.46
CA VAL A 56 3.67 -6.49 -20.67
C VAL A 56 3.28 -7.96 -20.65
N GLU A 57 4.12 -8.80 -21.23
CA GLU A 57 4.00 -10.25 -21.04
C GLU A 57 4.38 -10.61 -19.60
N THR A 58 3.48 -11.29 -18.92
CA THR A 58 3.71 -11.75 -17.54
C THR A 58 3.99 -13.24 -17.58
N SER A 59 5.22 -13.60 -17.22
CA SER A 59 5.65 -14.99 -17.01
C SER A 59 5.63 -15.31 -15.52
N GLY A 60 5.16 -16.50 -15.17
CA GLY A 60 5.05 -16.95 -13.78
C GLY A 60 3.62 -17.32 -13.38
N ASP A 61 3.50 -17.89 -12.19
CA ASP A 61 2.19 -18.25 -11.63
C ASP A 61 1.49 -16.99 -11.15
N VAL A 62 0.43 -16.61 -11.85
CA VAL A 62 -0.38 -15.45 -11.48
C VAL A 62 -1.08 -15.72 -10.15
N VAL A 63 -0.99 -14.76 -9.23
CA VAL A 63 -1.61 -14.82 -7.91
C VAL A 63 -2.68 -13.75 -7.74
N ARG A 64 -3.58 -13.98 -6.79
CA ARG A 64 -4.64 -13.04 -6.40
C ARG A 64 -4.03 -11.79 -5.78
N ILE A 65 -4.66 -10.64 -6.01
CA ILE A 65 -4.17 -9.36 -5.46
C ILE A 65 -5.32 -8.53 -4.88
N ILE A 66 -4.98 -7.67 -3.93
CA ILE A 66 -5.82 -6.56 -3.49
C ILE A 66 -5.07 -5.24 -3.69
N LEU A 67 -5.75 -4.24 -4.25
CA LEU A 67 -5.20 -2.93 -4.56
C LEU A 67 -6.00 -1.85 -3.85
N GLN A 68 -5.28 -0.89 -3.26
CA GLN A 68 -5.75 0.47 -3.09
C GLN A 68 -5.44 1.26 -4.36
N LYS A 69 -6.45 1.94 -4.88
CA LYS A 69 -6.34 2.74 -6.09
C LYS A 69 -6.51 4.22 -5.72
N PRO A 70 -5.59 5.09 -6.16
CA PRO A 70 -5.60 6.49 -5.76
C PRO A 70 -6.69 7.29 -6.48
N GLN A 71 -7.32 6.77 -7.54
CA GLN A 71 -8.48 7.40 -8.16
C GLN A 71 -9.29 6.36 -8.94
N PRO A 72 -10.56 6.63 -9.25
CA PRO A 72 -11.40 5.71 -9.99
C PRO A 72 -10.90 5.52 -11.42
N GLY A 73 -11.04 4.31 -11.93
CA GLY A 73 -10.77 4.00 -13.34
C GLY A 73 -9.31 3.79 -13.73
N LEU A 74 -8.36 3.90 -12.80
CA LEU A 74 -6.99 3.40 -13.05
C LEU A 74 -7.00 1.89 -13.23
N TRP A 75 -6.08 1.35 -14.01
CA TRP A 75 -5.84 -0.09 -14.07
C TRP A 75 -5.06 -0.56 -12.85
N GLY A 76 -4.00 0.17 -12.50
CA GLY A 76 -3.14 -0.13 -11.35
C GLY A 76 -3.63 0.40 -10.00
N GLY A 77 -2.76 0.31 -8.99
CA GLY A 77 -2.98 0.82 -7.64
C GLY A 77 -1.74 1.49 -7.05
N ASP A 78 -1.89 2.33 -6.04
CA ASP A 78 -0.77 3.03 -5.39
C ASP A 78 -0.27 2.29 -4.13
N PHE A 79 -1.01 1.28 -3.69
CA PHE A 79 -0.60 0.31 -2.69
C PHE A 79 -1.36 -0.99 -2.93
N GLY A 80 -0.78 -2.13 -2.57
CA GLY A 80 -1.49 -3.39 -2.62
C GLY A 80 -0.70 -4.53 -2.02
N ALA A 81 -1.31 -5.71 -2.04
CA ALA A 81 -0.67 -6.94 -1.61
C ALA A 81 -1.14 -8.12 -2.44
N ASN A 82 -0.32 -9.17 -2.44
CA ASN A 82 -0.74 -10.53 -2.72
C ASN A 82 -0.60 -11.35 -1.41
N GLU A 83 -0.72 -12.68 -1.47
CA GLU A 83 -0.64 -13.54 -0.29
C GLU A 83 0.71 -13.49 0.47
N ARG A 84 1.76 -12.92 -0.15
CA ARG A 84 3.16 -13.04 0.29
C ARG A 84 3.84 -11.70 0.49
N VAL A 85 3.53 -10.72 -0.37
CA VAL A 85 4.20 -9.42 -0.40
C VAL A 85 3.20 -8.26 -0.41
N ALA A 86 3.63 -7.12 0.13
CA ALA A 86 2.97 -5.83 -0.03
C ALA A 86 3.89 -4.86 -0.79
N VAL A 87 3.33 -4.08 -1.70
CA VAL A 87 4.07 -3.09 -2.50
C VAL A 87 3.31 -1.77 -2.49
N GLY A 88 4.01 -0.69 -2.20
CA GLY A 88 3.47 0.66 -2.15
C GLY A 88 4.28 1.65 -2.98
N LEU A 89 3.61 2.50 -3.73
CA LEU A 89 4.20 3.68 -4.34
C LEU A 89 4.26 4.79 -3.28
N THR A 90 5.47 5.13 -2.83
CA THR A 90 5.67 6.17 -1.80
C THR A 90 5.82 7.55 -2.41
N TRP A 91 6.26 7.64 -3.66
CA TRP A 91 6.36 8.92 -4.36
C TRP A 91 6.38 8.73 -5.89
N ALA A 92 5.77 9.66 -6.61
CA ALA A 92 5.86 9.72 -8.07
C ALA A 92 5.79 11.13 -8.63
N ALA A 93 6.63 11.41 -9.64
CA ALA A 93 6.66 12.66 -10.38
C ALA A 93 6.96 12.42 -11.88
N GLY A 94 6.52 13.34 -12.73
CA GLY A 94 6.85 13.30 -14.17
C GLY A 94 6.11 12.24 -14.99
N GLU A 95 4.94 11.78 -14.52
CA GLU A 95 4.16 10.72 -15.18
C GLU A 95 3.14 11.23 -16.21
N ASN A 96 2.96 12.55 -16.34
CA ASN A 96 1.92 13.12 -17.23
C ASN A 96 2.09 12.69 -18.70
N GLU A 97 3.34 12.53 -19.15
CA GLU A 97 3.70 12.13 -20.51
C GLU A 97 3.80 10.60 -20.68
N ALA A 98 3.80 9.86 -19.57
CA ALA A 98 3.85 8.40 -19.56
C ALA A 98 2.50 7.74 -19.90
N LYS A 99 1.40 8.50 -19.82
CA LYS A 99 0.06 7.99 -20.10
C LYS A 99 -0.13 7.69 -21.60
N ASP A 100 -0.60 6.48 -21.91
CA ASP A 100 -0.82 5.99 -23.28
C ASP A 100 0.39 6.16 -24.23
N SER A 101 1.63 6.13 -23.70
CA SER A 101 2.87 6.35 -24.45
C SER A 101 3.79 5.12 -24.51
N ASP A 102 3.20 3.92 -24.47
CA ASP A 102 3.92 2.64 -24.48
C ASP A 102 4.91 2.51 -23.30
N CYS A 103 4.54 3.12 -22.18
CA CYS A 103 5.27 3.10 -20.92
C CYS A 103 4.41 2.47 -19.82
N LEU A 104 4.95 2.38 -18.60
CA LEU A 104 4.19 2.04 -17.40
C LEU A 104 4.14 3.23 -16.44
N LEU A 105 2.97 3.45 -15.83
CA LEU A 105 2.86 4.29 -14.64
C LEU A 105 3.33 3.51 -13.40
N GLY A 106 3.67 4.24 -12.33
CA GLY A 106 3.98 3.63 -11.04
C GLY A 106 2.86 2.73 -10.53
N THR A 107 1.61 3.11 -10.78
CA THR A 107 0.44 2.29 -10.42
C THR A 107 0.35 0.99 -11.22
N ASP A 108 0.72 1.01 -12.51
CA ASP A 108 0.78 -0.20 -13.34
C ASP A 108 1.86 -1.16 -12.81
N ILE A 109 3.02 -0.61 -12.45
CA ILE A 109 4.17 -1.37 -11.90
C ILE A 109 3.78 -2.07 -10.61
N VAL A 110 3.05 -1.43 -9.69
CA VAL A 110 2.54 -2.07 -8.47
C VAL A 110 1.70 -3.31 -8.80
N ARG A 111 0.70 -3.17 -9.69
CA ARG A 111 -0.19 -4.27 -10.07
C ARG A 111 0.56 -5.42 -10.74
N LEU A 112 1.41 -5.11 -11.72
CA LEU A 112 2.22 -6.10 -12.46
C LEU A 112 3.24 -6.82 -11.58
N THR A 113 3.73 -6.16 -10.54
CA THR A 113 4.66 -6.76 -9.56
C THR A 113 3.90 -7.75 -8.67
N LEU A 114 2.81 -7.30 -8.05
CA LEU A 114 2.01 -8.12 -7.14
C LEU A 114 1.39 -9.35 -7.83
N ALA A 115 1.12 -9.26 -9.13
CA ALA A 115 0.54 -10.34 -9.91
C ALA A 115 1.37 -11.63 -9.92
N VAL A 116 2.69 -11.55 -9.70
CA VAL A 116 3.59 -12.72 -9.79
C VAL A 116 4.64 -12.81 -8.68
N ALA A 117 4.91 -11.72 -7.96
CA ALA A 117 5.98 -11.68 -6.97
C ALA A 117 5.78 -12.73 -5.86
N LYS A 118 6.79 -13.57 -5.64
CA LYS A 118 6.73 -14.67 -4.67
C LYS A 118 7.31 -14.33 -3.29
N ASP A 119 8.19 -13.34 -3.23
CA ASP A 119 8.87 -12.83 -2.04
C ASP A 119 9.33 -11.39 -2.32
N VAL A 120 9.83 -10.69 -1.30
CA VAL A 120 10.19 -9.26 -1.46
C VAL A 120 11.38 -9.06 -2.40
N ASP A 121 12.31 -10.01 -2.43
CA ASP A 121 13.48 -9.96 -3.33
C ASP A 121 13.05 -10.03 -4.80
N ASP A 122 12.13 -10.94 -5.12
CA ASP A 122 11.48 -11.10 -6.43
C ASP A 122 10.64 -9.87 -6.80
N ALA A 123 9.97 -9.25 -5.83
CA ALA A 123 9.24 -7.99 -6.04
C ALA A 123 10.18 -6.85 -6.44
N VAL A 124 11.32 -6.70 -5.77
CA VAL A 124 12.33 -5.68 -6.10
C VAL A 124 12.89 -5.90 -7.52
N ASP A 125 13.26 -7.15 -7.84
CA ASP A 125 13.79 -7.49 -9.16
C ASP A 125 12.76 -7.24 -10.27
N ARG A 126 11.48 -7.55 -9.99
CA ARG A 126 10.37 -7.31 -10.92
C ARG A 126 10.12 -5.82 -11.15
N ILE A 127 10.10 -4.99 -10.10
CA ILE A 127 9.99 -3.53 -10.23
C ILE A 127 11.13 -3.01 -11.11
N GLY A 128 12.37 -3.41 -10.81
CA GLY A 128 13.55 -3.01 -11.56
C GLY A 128 13.48 -3.38 -13.04
N ALA A 129 13.07 -4.60 -13.37
CA ALA A 129 12.92 -5.06 -14.75
C ALA A 129 11.82 -4.31 -15.52
N LEU A 130 10.68 -4.04 -14.88
CA LEU A 130 9.58 -3.27 -15.47
C LEU A 130 10.01 -1.84 -15.78
N VAL A 131 10.72 -1.19 -14.85
CA VAL A 131 11.27 0.16 -15.02
C VAL A 131 12.30 0.21 -16.13
N ALA A 132 13.26 -0.74 -16.16
CA ALA A 132 14.29 -0.77 -17.18
C ALA A 132 13.72 -0.94 -18.60
N SER A 133 12.63 -1.69 -18.73
CA SER A 133 12.02 -2.00 -20.02
C SER A 133 11.03 -0.91 -20.46
N HIS A 134 10.18 -0.45 -19.53
CA HIS A 134 8.98 0.34 -19.84
C HIS A 134 8.86 1.66 -19.05
N GLY A 135 9.89 2.05 -18.30
CA GLY A 135 9.93 3.35 -17.64
C GLY A 135 9.94 4.50 -18.65
N HIS A 136 9.20 5.57 -18.35
CA HIS A 136 9.22 6.79 -19.15
C HIS A 136 10.38 7.70 -18.70
N ASP A 137 11.11 8.30 -19.64
CA ASP A 137 12.37 9.02 -19.38
C ASP A 137 12.25 10.15 -18.34
N ASN A 138 11.09 10.82 -18.28
CA ASN A 138 10.84 11.91 -17.34
C ASN A 138 10.26 11.46 -15.99
N SER A 139 9.90 10.18 -15.86
CA SER A 139 9.25 9.67 -14.65
C SER A 139 10.29 9.37 -13.58
N LYS A 140 9.98 9.80 -12.35
CA LYS A 140 10.73 9.44 -11.15
C LYS A 140 9.76 8.81 -10.17
N LEU A 141 10.08 7.60 -9.72
CA LEU A 141 9.20 6.75 -8.92
C LEU A 141 9.96 6.25 -7.70
N ASN A 142 9.29 6.16 -6.56
CA ASN A 142 9.83 5.52 -5.37
C ASN A 142 8.81 4.54 -4.80
N PHE A 143 9.28 3.33 -4.48
CA PHE A 143 8.48 2.24 -3.94
C PHE A 143 9.02 1.77 -2.60
N ILE A 144 8.13 1.17 -1.82
CA ILE A 144 8.42 0.32 -0.68
C ILE A 144 7.85 -1.07 -0.99
N ALA A 145 8.66 -2.10 -0.88
CA ALA A 145 8.25 -3.50 -1.03
C ALA A 145 8.57 -4.24 0.27
N CYS A 146 7.63 -5.04 0.77
CA CYS A 146 7.79 -5.79 2.00
C CYS A 146 7.26 -7.23 1.85
N ASP A 147 7.90 -8.16 2.55
CA ASP A 147 7.32 -9.46 2.91
C ASP A 147 7.32 -9.62 4.44
N ALA A 148 7.14 -10.83 4.95
CA ALA A 148 7.15 -11.08 6.39
C ALA A 148 8.54 -10.94 7.05
N ALA A 149 9.62 -10.80 6.28
CA ALA A 149 11.00 -10.83 6.78
C ALA A 149 11.76 -9.52 6.53
N ALA A 150 11.49 -8.83 5.42
CA ALA A 150 12.26 -7.65 5.04
C ALA A 150 11.41 -6.57 4.34
N ALA A 151 11.94 -5.36 4.37
CA ALA A 151 11.44 -4.20 3.65
C ALA A 151 12.54 -3.59 2.77
N TRP A 152 12.16 -3.08 1.61
CA TRP A 152 13.08 -2.54 0.60
C TRP A 152 12.56 -1.25 -0.01
N PHE A 153 13.44 -0.27 -0.12
CA PHE A 153 13.23 0.89 -0.99
C PHE A 153 13.62 0.54 -2.41
N VAL A 154 12.85 1.03 -3.38
CA VAL A 154 13.24 1.01 -4.79
C VAL A 154 13.03 2.40 -5.38
N SER A 155 14.12 3.08 -5.73
CA SER A 155 14.11 4.39 -6.38
C SER A 155 14.38 4.23 -7.87
N CYS A 156 13.63 4.95 -8.69
CA CYS A 156 13.66 4.85 -10.14
C CYS A 156 13.66 6.23 -10.78
N SER A 157 14.45 6.41 -11.84
CA SER A 157 14.52 7.64 -12.64
C SER A 157 14.68 7.28 -14.10
N GLY A 158 13.68 7.59 -14.92
CA GLY A 158 13.62 7.10 -16.30
C GLY A 158 13.61 5.57 -16.35
N LYS A 159 14.67 4.99 -16.92
CA LYS A 159 14.87 3.53 -17.05
C LYS A 159 15.94 2.97 -16.12
N VAL A 160 16.49 3.77 -15.21
CA VAL A 160 17.45 3.30 -14.21
C VAL A 160 16.81 3.21 -12.84
N TRP A 161 17.30 2.27 -12.04
CA TRP A 161 16.80 2.01 -10.70
C TRP A 161 17.92 1.57 -9.75
N ALA A 162 17.70 1.83 -8.47
CA ALA A 162 18.51 1.36 -7.36
C ALA A 162 17.58 0.96 -6.20
N ALA A 163 18.00 -0.01 -5.39
CA ALA A 163 17.24 -0.51 -4.27
C ALA A 163 18.12 -0.68 -3.02
N GLU A 164 17.56 -0.34 -1.88
CA GLU A 164 18.18 -0.42 -0.56
C GLU A 164 17.32 -1.32 0.33
N LYS A 165 17.96 -2.30 0.97
CA LYS A 165 17.32 -3.12 1.99
C LYS A 165 17.31 -2.35 3.31
N LEU A 166 16.15 -2.27 3.93
CA LEU A 166 16.02 -1.59 5.23
C LEU A 166 16.70 -2.42 6.33
N GLU A 167 17.69 -1.82 6.99
CA GLU A 167 18.38 -2.40 8.15
C GLU A 167 17.85 -1.85 9.49
N ALA A 168 17.12 -0.72 9.48
CA ALA A 168 16.55 -0.15 10.68
C ALA A 168 15.31 -0.95 11.12
N SER A 169 15.28 -1.32 12.41
CA SER A 169 14.21 -2.14 13.00
C SER A 169 12.80 -1.52 12.92
N PHE A 170 12.71 -0.20 12.71
CA PHE A 170 11.51 0.53 12.29
C PHE A 170 11.91 1.87 11.67
N MET A 171 11.05 2.45 10.82
CA MET A 171 11.30 3.73 10.15
C MET A 171 10.01 4.40 9.69
N ARG A 172 9.90 5.72 9.89
CA ARG A 172 9.02 6.57 9.07
C ARG A 172 9.81 6.97 7.83
N LEU A 173 9.29 6.62 6.66
CA LEU A 173 10.03 6.72 5.40
C LEU A 173 10.23 8.19 5.00
N PRO A 174 11.37 8.53 4.39
CA PRO A 174 11.52 9.79 3.67
C PRO A 174 10.45 9.94 2.59
N SER A 175 9.99 11.17 2.35
CA SER A 175 8.89 11.44 1.41
C SER A 175 9.24 12.56 0.42
N GLY A 176 8.41 12.74 -0.61
CA GLY A 176 8.59 13.83 -1.57
C GLY A 176 9.75 13.65 -2.57
N GLY A 177 10.35 12.47 -2.65
CA GLY A 177 11.45 12.19 -3.58
C GLY A 177 11.88 10.72 -3.61
N LEU A 178 13.04 10.47 -4.20
CA LEU A 178 13.76 9.21 -4.23
C LEU A 178 14.48 8.99 -2.90
N ALA A 179 14.31 7.80 -2.32
CA ALA A 179 14.80 7.46 -0.99
C ALA A 179 16.17 6.76 -0.99
N VAL A 180 16.53 6.06 -2.07
CA VAL A 180 17.82 5.35 -2.16
C VAL A 180 18.95 6.35 -2.39
N THR A 181 19.92 6.35 -1.48
CA THR A 181 21.06 7.28 -1.50
C THR A 181 22.35 6.54 -1.87
N THR A 182 23.29 6.39 -0.94
CA THR A 182 24.60 5.75 -1.16
C THR A 182 24.65 4.28 -0.75
N VAL A 183 23.62 3.77 -0.06
CA VAL A 183 23.50 2.35 0.26
C VAL A 183 22.67 1.70 -0.85
N VAL A 184 23.31 0.88 -1.66
CA VAL A 184 22.68 0.18 -2.79
C VAL A 184 22.95 -1.31 -2.65
N ASN A 185 21.89 -2.10 -2.63
CA ASN A 185 21.97 -3.56 -2.55
C ASN A 185 21.60 -4.24 -3.88
N LYS A 186 20.76 -3.61 -4.70
CA LYS A 186 20.44 -4.03 -6.07
C LYS A 186 20.26 -2.80 -6.96
N SER A 187 20.60 -2.89 -8.24
CA SER A 187 20.45 -1.77 -9.18
C SER A 187 20.47 -2.19 -10.64
N SER A 188 20.29 -1.21 -11.52
CA SER A 188 20.64 -1.30 -12.94
C SER A 188 22.13 -1.57 -13.14
N GLU A 189 22.47 -2.26 -14.23
CA GLU A 189 23.86 -2.50 -14.63
C GLU A 189 24.58 -1.17 -14.95
N GLY A 190 25.82 -1.03 -14.47
CA GLY A 190 26.66 0.15 -14.75
C GLY A 190 26.33 1.38 -13.91
N LEU A 191 25.50 1.26 -12.87
CA LEU A 191 25.27 2.34 -11.91
C LEU A 191 26.53 2.60 -11.06
N ASP A 192 26.84 3.87 -10.82
CA ASP A 192 27.89 4.25 -9.88
C ASP A 192 27.36 4.15 -8.44
N GLU A 193 27.61 3.02 -7.79
CA GLU A 193 27.19 2.75 -6.41
C GLU A 193 27.90 3.65 -5.37
N ALA A 194 28.96 4.37 -5.74
CA ALA A 194 29.61 5.33 -4.85
C ALA A 194 28.89 6.68 -4.77
N ALA A 195 28.03 6.98 -5.75
CA ALA A 195 27.23 8.20 -5.81
C ALA A 195 25.86 8.01 -5.15
N SER A 196 25.30 9.07 -4.57
CA SER A 196 23.91 9.06 -4.12
C SER A 196 22.98 8.99 -5.33
N PHE A 197 22.18 7.91 -5.46
CA PHE A 197 21.24 7.75 -6.57
C PHE A 197 20.24 8.92 -6.63
N ALA A 198 19.62 9.24 -5.49
CA ALA A 198 18.65 10.33 -5.40
C ALA A 198 19.26 11.71 -5.75
N ALA A 199 20.50 11.97 -5.31
CA ALA A 199 21.20 13.22 -5.62
C ALA A 199 21.59 13.32 -7.10
N ALA A 200 22.09 12.22 -7.69
CA ALA A 200 22.48 12.15 -9.09
C ALA A 200 21.28 12.38 -10.05
N HIS A 201 20.06 12.22 -9.54
CA HIS A 201 18.82 12.44 -10.27
C HIS A 201 18.04 13.67 -9.79
N ASP A 202 18.62 14.57 -9.00
CA ASP A 202 17.99 15.83 -8.54
C ASP A 202 16.57 15.63 -7.96
N ALA A 203 16.40 14.61 -7.13
CA ALA A 203 15.09 14.25 -6.57
C ALA A 203 15.19 13.64 -5.17
N GLU A 204 16.07 14.16 -4.33
CA GLU A 204 16.25 13.67 -2.96
C GLU A 204 14.95 13.79 -2.14
N ALA A 205 14.56 12.67 -1.52
CA ALA A 205 13.48 12.68 -0.55
C ALA A 205 13.86 13.51 0.69
N GLN A 206 12.85 14.10 1.30
CA GLN A 206 13.00 14.84 2.54
C GLN A 206 12.80 13.90 3.72
N ALA A 207 13.69 14.01 4.71
CA ALA A 207 13.47 13.38 6.00
C ALA A 207 12.15 13.90 6.60
N PRO A 208 11.37 13.04 7.28
CA PRO A 208 10.14 13.48 7.91
C PRO A 208 10.43 14.54 8.98
N ALA A 209 9.51 15.48 9.17
CA ALA A 209 9.66 16.54 10.18
C ALA A 209 9.72 16.00 11.62
N GLU A 210 9.06 14.86 11.84
CA GLU A 210 9.14 14.06 13.07
C GLU A 210 9.50 12.63 12.71
N ASP A 211 10.45 12.03 13.45
CA ASP A 211 10.92 10.66 13.22
C ASP A 211 9.81 9.60 13.31
N TRP A 212 8.76 9.86 14.10
CA TRP A 212 7.63 8.95 14.29
C TRP A 212 6.41 9.69 14.85
N CYS A 213 5.20 9.19 14.56
CA CYS A 213 3.94 9.76 15.05
C CYS A 213 3.18 8.75 15.92
N GLY A 214 2.54 9.22 17.00
CA GLY A 214 1.76 8.36 17.90
C GLY A 214 2.62 7.34 18.67
N PRO A 215 2.12 6.13 18.94
CA PRO A 215 2.87 5.11 19.68
C PRO A 215 4.10 4.68 18.87
N LYS A 216 5.28 4.76 19.48
CA LYS A 216 6.57 4.43 18.86
C LYS A 216 6.99 3.00 19.23
N PRO A 217 7.55 2.21 18.30
CA PRO A 217 8.14 0.91 18.63
C PRO A 217 9.18 1.03 19.74
N ALA A 218 9.09 0.16 20.74
CA ALA A 218 9.90 0.23 21.96
C ALA A 218 11.14 -0.67 21.96
N GLY A 219 11.34 -1.52 20.93
CA GLY A 219 12.46 -2.47 20.90
C GLY A 219 12.21 -3.78 21.65
N ASP A 220 10.98 -4.05 22.08
CA ASP A 220 10.60 -5.15 22.97
C ASP A 220 9.67 -6.20 22.32
N GLY A 221 9.41 -6.08 21.02
CA GLY A 221 8.59 -7.06 20.28
C GLY A 221 7.09 -6.94 20.55
N THR A 222 6.59 -5.81 21.07
CA THR A 222 5.17 -5.66 21.41
C THR A 222 4.38 -4.76 20.46
N TYR A 223 4.99 -4.22 19.41
CA TYR A 223 4.29 -3.32 18.50
C TYR A 223 3.22 -4.06 17.69
N THR A 224 2.01 -3.53 17.66
CA THR A 224 0.85 -4.18 17.04
C THR A 224 0.31 -3.40 15.84
N GLN A 225 -0.62 -4.01 15.11
CA GLN A 225 -1.39 -3.32 14.08
C GLN A 225 -2.25 -2.19 14.65
N HIS A 226 -2.71 -2.30 15.90
CA HIS A 226 -3.46 -1.22 16.55
C HIS A 226 -2.55 -0.01 16.78
N ASP A 227 -1.30 -0.22 17.20
CA ASP A 227 -0.32 0.85 17.33
C ASP A 227 -0.07 1.52 15.97
N MET A 228 0.05 0.74 14.89
CA MET A 228 0.17 1.29 13.53
C MET A 228 -1.07 2.11 13.13
N PHE A 229 -2.28 1.69 13.51
CA PHE A 229 -3.47 2.50 13.24
C PHE A 229 -3.40 3.86 13.93
N GLU A 230 -2.98 3.90 15.20
CA GLU A 230 -2.80 5.14 15.94
C GLU A 230 -1.66 6.00 15.36
N THR A 231 -0.58 5.39 14.89
CA THR A 231 0.49 6.09 14.17
C THR A 231 -0.04 6.76 12.91
N LEU A 232 -0.79 6.04 12.07
CA LEU A 232 -1.38 6.62 10.85
C LEU A 232 -2.43 7.69 11.14
N ARG A 233 -3.21 7.56 12.22
CA ARG A 233 -4.14 8.61 12.68
C ARG A 233 -3.39 9.86 13.11
N ALA A 234 -2.34 9.71 13.92
CA ALA A 234 -1.52 10.82 14.39
C ALA A 234 -0.79 11.53 13.24
N ALA A 235 -0.36 10.78 12.22
CA ALA A 235 0.32 11.31 11.04
C ALA A 235 -0.64 11.90 9.99
N SER A 236 -1.95 11.64 10.09
CA SER A 236 -2.90 12.05 9.05
C SER A 236 -3.03 13.57 8.92
N ASN A 237 -3.17 14.02 7.68
CA ASN A 237 -3.32 15.42 7.33
C ASN A 237 -4.64 15.64 6.60
N ALA A 238 -5.53 16.43 7.19
CA ALA A 238 -6.86 16.71 6.64
C ALA A 238 -6.83 17.44 5.28
N SER A 239 -5.70 18.02 4.85
CA SER A 239 -5.58 18.69 3.54
C SER A 239 -5.00 17.80 2.44
N SER A 240 -4.42 16.64 2.77
CA SER A 240 -3.76 15.77 1.79
C SER A 240 -4.12 14.29 1.90
N SER A 241 -4.48 13.77 3.08
CA SER A 241 -4.69 12.33 3.31
C SER A 241 -5.99 11.81 2.69
N ARG A 242 -5.87 10.89 1.72
CA ARG A 242 -6.98 10.38 0.89
C ARG A 242 -7.43 8.97 1.22
N ALA A 243 -6.54 8.16 1.79
CA ALA A 243 -6.82 6.82 2.30
C ALA A 243 -5.65 6.35 3.17
N ALA A 244 -5.88 5.34 3.99
CA ALA A 244 -4.83 4.70 4.76
C ALA A 244 -4.89 3.18 4.62
N THR A 245 -3.71 2.57 4.54
CA THR A 245 -3.53 1.12 4.43
C THR A 245 -2.55 0.62 5.48
N VAL A 246 -2.82 -0.56 6.04
CA VAL A 246 -1.86 -1.30 6.86
C VAL A 246 -1.78 -2.73 6.37
N SER A 247 -0.58 -3.28 6.17
CA SER A 247 -0.37 -4.71 5.96
C SER A 247 0.41 -5.29 7.12
N VAL A 248 -0.15 -6.32 7.74
CA VAL A 248 0.50 -7.17 8.73
C VAL A 248 0.90 -8.44 8.01
N LEU A 249 2.21 -8.63 7.79
CA LEU A 249 2.76 -9.71 6.99
C LEU A 249 3.32 -10.79 7.93
N SER A 250 2.77 -12.00 7.83
CA SER A 250 3.16 -13.14 8.66
C SER A 250 3.90 -14.19 7.85
N GLY A 251 5.02 -14.68 8.38
CA GLY A 251 5.82 -15.72 7.72
C GLY A 251 5.36 -17.15 8.02
N LYS A 252 4.45 -17.33 9.00
CA LYS A 252 4.00 -18.64 9.49
C LYS A 252 2.48 -18.73 9.68
N GLY A 253 1.76 -17.65 9.43
CA GLY A 253 0.32 -17.57 9.63
C GLY A 253 -0.32 -16.67 8.58
N ILE A 254 -1.44 -16.05 8.96
CA ILE A 254 -2.28 -15.30 8.04
C ILE A 254 -1.80 -13.85 7.97
N SER A 255 -1.43 -13.39 6.78
CA SER A 255 -1.25 -11.96 6.52
C SER A 255 -2.61 -11.27 6.42
N CYS A 256 -2.72 -10.09 7.03
CA CYS A 256 -3.96 -9.31 7.07
C CYS A 256 -3.71 -7.87 6.61
N HIS A 257 -4.54 -7.43 5.67
CA HIS A 257 -4.45 -6.12 5.02
C HIS A 257 -5.65 -5.27 5.39
N TRP A 258 -5.42 -4.06 5.83
CA TRP A 258 -6.42 -3.17 6.40
C TRP A 258 -6.54 -1.92 5.57
N PHE A 259 -7.77 -1.53 5.23
CA PHE A 259 -8.04 -0.39 4.38
C PHE A 259 -9.03 0.54 5.06
N THR A 260 -8.83 1.86 4.97
CA THR A 260 -9.91 2.79 5.32
C THR A 260 -10.94 2.88 4.21
N GLY A 261 -10.53 2.91 2.94
CA GLY A 261 -11.44 3.21 1.81
C GLY A 261 -12.11 4.59 1.91
N THR A 262 -11.63 5.44 2.82
CA THR A 262 -12.15 6.76 3.17
C THR A 262 -10.98 7.71 3.50
N PRO A 263 -11.11 9.03 3.23
CA PRO A 263 -10.07 10.01 3.52
C PRO A 263 -9.77 10.18 5.01
N ASN A 264 -8.58 10.70 5.31
CA ASN A 264 -8.15 11.05 6.67
C ASN A 264 -8.26 9.91 7.70
N ALA A 265 -7.13 9.27 8.02
CA ALA A 265 -7.09 8.14 8.95
C ALA A 265 -7.62 8.48 10.35
N ALA A 266 -7.40 9.72 10.86
CA ALA A 266 -7.94 10.17 12.15
C ALA A 266 -9.46 10.08 12.21
N GLU A 267 -10.12 10.21 11.06
CA GLU A 267 -11.56 10.32 10.90
C GLU A 267 -12.24 9.06 10.36
N SER A 268 -11.45 8.08 9.93
CA SER A 268 -11.86 6.83 9.26
C SER A 268 -11.84 5.63 10.20
N VAL A 269 -12.19 4.42 9.75
CA VAL A 269 -11.83 3.17 10.44
C VAL A 269 -11.26 2.15 9.45
N PHE A 270 -10.42 1.26 9.95
CA PHE A 270 -9.73 0.23 9.18
C PHE A 270 -10.58 -1.03 9.07
N LYS A 271 -10.78 -1.52 7.84
CA LYS A 271 -11.50 -2.76 7.55
C LYS A 271 -10.51 -3.82 7.10
N PRO A 272 -10.55 -5.03 7.69
CA PRO A 272 -9.61 -6.10 7.37
C PRO A 272 -9.98 -6.84 6.09
N PHE A 273 -8.95 -7.33 5.42
CA PHE A 273 -8.99 -8.24 4.30
C PHE A 273 -7.91 -9.29 4.50
N VAL A 274 -8.28 -10.54 4.22
CA VAL A 274 -7.36 -11.68 4.16
C VAL A 274 -7.61 -12.43 2.86
N PHE A 275 -6.59 -13.09 2.33
CA PHE A 275 -6.73 -13.97 1.17
C PHE A 275 -7.37 -15.32 1.57
N ALA A 276 -8.64 -15.27 1.99
CA ALA A 276 -9.48 -16.42 2.28
C ALA A 276 -9.69 -17.31 1.02
N PRO A 277 -10.35 -18.47 1.11
CA PRO A 277 -10.62 -19.31 -0.06
C PRO A 277 -11.39 -18.60 -1.18
N LYS A 278 -12.42 -17.80 -0.86
CA LYS A 278 -13.27 -17.07 -1.83
C LYS A 278 -13.62 -15.67 -1.31
N PRO A 279 -12.61 -14.80 -1.14
CA PRO A 279 -12.82 -13.51 -0.52
C PRO A 279 -13.72 -12.64 -1.38
N ARG A 280 -14.64 -11.92 -0.74
CA ARG A 280 -15.57 -11.00 -1.36
C ARG A 280 -15.35 -9.61 -0.82
N ILE A 281 -15.39 -8.65 -1.74
CA ILE A 281 -15.28 -7.24 -1.42
C ILE A 281 -16.60 -6.53 -1.72
N SER A 282 -16.93 -5.52 -0.92
CA SER A 282 -18.15 -4.76 -1.12
C SER A 282 -18.02 -3.86 -2.37
N PRO A 283 -19.03 -3.77 -3.25
CA PRO A 283 -19.02 -2.79 -4.34
C PRO A 283 -19.01 -1.34 -3.82
N LEU A 284 -19.28 -1.13 -2.53
CA LEU A 284 -19.32 0.17 -1.88
C LEU A 284 -17.93 0.81 -1.72
N THR A 285 -16.86 0.07 -1.97
CA THR A 285 -15.47 0.57 -2.07
C THR A 285 -15.06 0.91 -3.50
N GLN A 286 -15.98 0.84 -4.47
CA GLN A 286 -15.75 1.16 -5.87
C GLN A 286 -16.76 2.21 -6.34
N VAL A 287 -16.35 3.05 -7.29
CA VAL A 287 -17.23 4.06 -7.87
C VAL A 287 -18.23 3.37 -8.78
N GLN A 288 -19.51 3.61 -8.51
CA GLN A 288 -20.61 3.06 -9.30
C GLN A 288 -20.84 3.91 -10.55
N VAL A 289 -21.52 3.32 -11.54
CA VAL A 289 -21.95 4.05 -12.75
C VAL A 289 -22.75 5.30 -12.32
N ASP A 290 -22.44 6.45 -12.94
CA ASP A 290 -23.02 7.77 -12.67
C ASP A 290 -22.72 8.39 -11.29
N ALA A 291 -21.70 7.90 -10.58
CA ALA A 291 -21.21 8.49 -9.33
C ALA A 291 -19.78 9.06 -9.47
N ASP A 292 -19.49 10.12 -8.71
CA ASP A 292 -18.13 10.68 -8.60
C ASP A 292 -17.33 10.09 -7.43
N LEU A 293 -18.05 9.54 -6.44
CA LEU A 293 -17.50 8.99 -5.20
C LEU A 293 -18.01 7.58 -4.96
N THR A 294 -17.22 6.76 -4.25
CA THR A 294 -17.72 5.52 -3.67
C THR A 294 -18.83 5.83 -2.66
N LEU A 295 -19.78 4.92 -2.47
CA LEU A 295 -20.83 5.14 -1.49
C LEU A 295 -20.26 5.29 -0.08
N LEU A 296 -19.23 4.50 0.25
CA LEU A 296 -18.53 4.58 1.52
C LEU A 296 -17.93 5.98 1.73
N HIS A 297 -17.17 6.50 0.76
CA HIS A 297 -16.60 7.85 0.83
C HIS A 297 -17.69 8.91 0.97
N LYS A 298 -18.74 8.84 0.15
CA LYS A 298 -19.83 9.82 0.18
C LYS A 298 -20.53 9.89 1.54
N LEU A 299 -20.78 8.75 2.17
CA LEU A 299 -21.42 8.72 3.48
C LEU A 299 -20.44 9.11 4.60
N HIS A 300 -19.18 8.75 4.46
CA HIS A 300 -18.12 9.18 5.36
C HIS A 300 -18.00 10.71 5.41
N SER A 301 -18.09 11.43 4.28
CA SER A 301 -18.05 12.90 4.29
C SER A 301 -19.30 13.55 4.90
N GLN A 302 -20.39 12.80 5.04
CA GLN A 302 -21.67 13.24 5.61
C GLN A 302 -21.89 12.76 7.05
N ARG A 303 -20.92 12.03 7.62
CA ARG A 303 -21.07 11.36 8.91
C ARG A 303 -21.24 12.35 10.06
N LYS A 304 -21.97 11.92 11.09
CA LYS A 304 -22.03 12.65 12.36
C LYS A 304 -20.77 12.36 13.19
N PRO A 305 -20.19 13.33 13.91
CA PRO A 305 -19.00 13.10 14.74
C PRO A 305 -19.16 11.94 15.74
N ALA A 306 -20.35 11.77 16.32
CA ALA A 306 -20.65 10.69 17.27
C ALA A 306 -20.60 9.27 16.67
N ALA A 307 -20.67 9.13 15.34
CA ALA A 307 -20.56 7.83 14.68
C ALA A 307 -19.13 7.26 14.79
N LEU A 308 -18.11 8.12 14.83
CA LEU A 308 -16.71 7.69 14.81
C LEU A 308 -16.34 6.88 16.06
N GLU A 309 -16.77 7.30 17.25
CA GLU A 309 -16.47 6.59 18.50
C GLU A 309 -17.04 5.15 18.48
N HIS A 310 -18.27 4.99 17.99
CA HIS A 310 -18.91 3.69 17.84
C HIS A 310 -18.18 2.82 16.82
N LEU A 311 -17.84 3.39 15.65
CA LEU A 311 -17.08 2.69 14.62
C LEU A 311 -15.70 2.25 15.12
N ARG A 312 -15.02 3.08 15.91
CA ARG A 312 -13.73 2.72 16.54
C ARG A 312 -13.88 1.59 17.55
N SER A 313 -15.01 1.51 18.25
CA SER A 313 -15.28 0.37 19.13
C SER A 313 -15.49 -0.93 18.37
N LEU A 314 -16.16 -0.88 17.22
CA LEU A 314 -16.33 -2.04 16.34
C LEU A 314 -15.00 -2.47 15.71
N GLU A 315 -14.19 -1.50 15.26
CA GLU A 315 -12.84 -1.75 14.74
C GLU A 315 -11.97 -2.49 15.77
N ARG A 316 -11.95 -2.02 17.04
CA ARG A 316 -11.22 -2.71 18.11
C ARG A 316 -11.72 -4.13 18.36
N SER A 317 -13.04 -4.32 18.40
CA SER A 317 -13.63 -5.65 18.61
C SER A 317 -13.25 -6.61 17.47
N CYS A 318 -13.29 -6.11 16.23
CA CYS A 318 -12.87 -6.86 15.04
C CYS A 318 -11.39 -7.24 15.08
N VAL A 319 -10.52 -6.32 15.52
CA VAL A 319 -9.09 -6.60 15.74
C VAL A 319 -8.88 -7.71 16.77
N ASP A 320 -9.58 -7.65 17.91
CA ASP A 320 -9.46 -8.65 18.98
C ASP A 320 -9.94 -10.04 18.51
N GLU A 321 -11.07 -10.10 17.80
CA GLU A 321 -11.62 -11.34 17.24
C GLU A 321 -10.66 -11.97 16.22
N LEU A 322 -10.08 -11.16 15.32
CA LEU A 322 -9.12 -11.64 14.32
C LEU A 322 -7.80 -12.08 14.95
N ASN A 323 -7.28 -11.35 15.93
CA ASN A 323 -6.08 -11.76 16.66
C ASN A 323 -6.30 -13.11 17.36
N ASN A 324 -7.45 -13.31 17.98
CA ASN A 324 -7.81 -14.60 18.58
C ASN A 324 -7.89 -15.69 17.50
N TYR A 325 -8.52 -15.43 16.35
CA TYR A 325 -8.56 -16.38 15.24
C TYR A 325 -7.16 -16.73 14.73
N PHE A 326 -6.29 -15.74 14.47
CA PHE A 326 -4.92 -15.93 13.98
C PHE A 326 -4.01 -16.65 14.99
N SER A 327 -4.29 -16.55 16.29
CA SER A 327 -3.57 -17.32 17.31
C SER A 327 -3.91 -18.80 17.31
N LEU A 328 -5.08 -19.18 16.76
CA LEU A 328 -5.60 -20.54 16.75
C LEU A 328 -5.46 -21.22 15.39
N GLN A 329 -5.33 -20.45 14.30
CA GLN A 329 -5.32 -20.93 12.92
C GLN A 329 -4.10 -20.39 12.17
N ASP A 330 -3.43 -21.25 11.40
CA ASP A 330 -2.30 -20.88 10.55
C ASP A 330 -2.70 -20.58 9.09
N HIS A 331 -3.97 -20.79 8.72
CA HIS A 331 -4.51 -20.54 7.39
C HIS A 331 -5.92 -19.92 7.43
N ALA A 332 -6.21 -19.07 6.45
CA ALA A 332 -7.52 -18.43 6.33
C ALA A 332 -8.57 -19.47 5.90
N SER A 333 -9.72 -19.49 6.58
CA SER A 333 -10.87 -20.33 6.23
C SER A 333 -11.95 -19.53 5.51
N ASP A 334 -12.99 -20.23 5.05
CA ASP A 334 -14.18 -19.65 4.44
C ASP A 334 -15.01 -18.77 5.40
N GLU A 335 -14.79 -18.88 6.71
CA GLU A 335 -15.36 -17.95 7.70
C GLU A 335 -14.94 -16.49 7.45
N LEU A 336 -13.79 -16.29 6.79
CA LEU A 336 -13.24 -14.96 6.50
C LEU A 336 -13.54 -14.49 5.07
N ASP A 337 -14.30 -15.26 4.27
CA ASP A 337 -14.60 -14.92 2.87
C ASP A 337 -15.29 -13.55 2.74
N GLU A 338 -16.19 -13.20 3.66
CA GLU A 338 -16.98 -11.96 3.59
C GLU A 338 -16.41 -10.83 4.47
N LEU A 339 -15.23 -11.02 5.09
CA LEU A 339 -14.71 -10.17 6.16
C LEU A 339 -14.66 -8.67 5.80
N LEU A 340 -14.02 -8.34 4.67
CA LEU A 340 -13.92 -6.95 4.22
C LEU A 340 -15.31 -6.41 3.84
N LYS A 341 -16.11 -7.21 3.13
CA LYS A 341 -17.44 -6.81 2.68
C LYS A 341 -18.34 -6.44 3.85
N ASP A 342 -18.40 -7.30 4.87
CA ASP A 342 -19.29 -7.13 6.00
C ASP A 342 -18.88 -5.94 6.86
N CYS A 343 -17.57 -5.72 7.04
CA CYS A 343 -17.05 -4.52 7.72
C CYS A 343 -17.43 -3.22 6.98
N VAL A 344 -17.29 -3.19 5.65
CA VAL A 344 -17.66 -2.02 4.83
C VAL A 344 -19.18 -1.77 4.87
N GLU A 345 -19.99 -2.82 4.72
CA GLU A 345 -21.45 -2.69 4.74
C GLU A 345 -21.98 -2.30 6.12
N ALA A 346 -21.35 -2.77 7.20
CA ALA A 346 -21.66 -2.34 8.56
C ALA A 346 -21.42 -0.84 8.72
N GLU A 347 -20.26 -0.32 8.32
CA GLU A 347 -19.95 1.11 8.39
C GLU A 347 -20.94 1.98 7.61
N VAL A 348 -21.27 1.56 6.38
CA VAL A 348 -22.28 2.25 5.57
C VAL A 348 -23.65 2.28 6.25
N LYS A 349 -24.04 1.20 6.94
CA LYS A 349 -25.29 1.17 7.74
C LYS A 349 -25.21 2.13 8.92
N PHE A 350 -24.06 2.27 9.58
CA PHE A 350 -23.87 3.21 10.70
C PHE A 350 -23.92 4.68 10.28
N TYR A 351 -23.57 5.01 9.04
CA TYR A 351 -23.66 6.38 8.53
C TYR A 351 -25.07 6.81 8.11
N ARG A 352 -25.99 5.87 7.88
CA ARG A 352 -27.37 6.14 7.48
C ARG A 352 -28.28 6.36 8.69
#